data_AF-A0A6I1ZQV7-F1
#
_entry.id   AF-A0A6I1ZQV7-F1
#
_cell.length_a   1.000
_cell.length_b   1.000
_cell.length_c   1.000
_cell.angle_alpha   90.00
_cell.angle_beta   90.00
_cell.angle_gamma   90.00
#
_symmetry.space_group_name_H-M   'P 1'
#
loop_
_entity.id
_entity.type
_entity.pdbx_description
1 polymer ?
#
loop_
_entity_poly.entity_id
_entity_poly.type
_entity_poly.pdbx_seq_one_letter_code
_entity_poly.pdbx_strand_id
1 'polypeptide(L)' 'MRKLRWLTAGESHGKGLVGILEGLPAGLEITEDYIASQLARRQKGHGRGQRMD' A
#
# COMPACT_ATOMS: atom_id res chain seq x y z
N MET A 1 -6.72 14.64 19.22
CA MET A 1 -5.98 14.07 18.06
C MET A 1 -6.98 13.69 16.98
N ARG A 2 -6.79 14.12 15.73
CA ARG A 2 -7.66 13.70 14.63
C ARG A 2 -7.42 12.20 14.39
N LYS A 3 -8.47 11.37 14.39
CA LYS A 3 -8.36 9.93 14.10
C LYS A 3 -7.75 9.73 12.70
N LEU A 4 -6.92 8.71 12.53
CA LEU A 4 -6.45 8.28 11.22
C LEU A 4 -7.66 7.87 10.37
N ARG A 5 -7.81 8.46 9.19
CA ARG A 5 -8.83 8.09 8.22
C ARG A 5 -8.18 7.39 7.04
N TRP A 6 -8.77 6.27 6.63
CA TRP A 6 -8.32 5.47 5.50
C TRP A 6 -9.49 5.30 4.53
N LEU A 7 -9.29 5.82 3.31
CA LEU A 7 -10.21 5.65 2.19
C LEU A 7 -9.53 4.86 1.08
N THR A 8 -10.28 4.03 0.37
CA THR A 8 -9.79 3.21 -0.76
C THR A 8 -10.81 3.19 -1.88
N ALA A 9 -10.34 3.03 -3.12
CA ALA A 9 -11.19 2.77 -4.26
C ALA A 9 -10.43 1.97 -5.33
N GLY A 10 -11.17 1.50 -6.34
CA GLY A 10 -10.65 0.70 -7.44
C GLY A 10 -11.02 -0.78 -7.33
N GLU A 11 -10.93 -1.46 -8.46
CA GLU A 11 -11.31 -2.87 -8.61
C GLU A 11 -10.11 -3.68 -9.11
N SER A 12 -10.05 -4.96 -8.76
CA SER A 12 -8.91 -5.84 -9.12
C SER A 12 -8.67 -5.95 -10.63
N HIS A 13 -9.71 -5.78 -11.45
CA HIS A 13 -9.63 -5.80 -12.92
C HIS A 13 -9.85 -4.40 -13.54
N GLY A 14 -9.92 -3.36 -12.71
CA GLY A 14 -10.09 -1.99 -13.15
C GLY A 14 -8.78 -1.36 -13.63
N LYS A 15 -8.83 -0.07 -13.96
CA LYS A 15 -7.65 0.69 -14.43
C LYS A 15 -6.56 0.85 -13.36
N GLY A 16 -6.89 0.68 -12.09
CA GLY A 16 -5.96 0.82 -10.98
C GLY A 16 -6.67 0.85 -9.62
N LEU A 17 -5.85 0.85 -8.57
CA LEU A 17 -6.27 0.96 -7.17
C LEU A 17 -5.78 2.30 -6.60
N VAL A 18 -6.54 2.90 -5.69
CA VAL A 18 -6.16 4.13 -5.00
C VAL A 18 -6.47 4.04 -3.50
N GLY A 19 -5.60 4.64 -2.68
CA GLY A 19 -5.80 4.78 -1.24
C GLY A 19 -5.42 6.18 -0.77
N ILE A 20 -6.18 6.73 0.17
CA ILE A 20 -5.94 8.03 0.79
C ILE A 20 -5.89 7.83 2.31
N LEU A 21 -4.78 8.28 2.91
CA LEU A 21 -4.57 8.27 4.36
C LEU A 21 -4.52 9.71 4.87
N GLU A 22 -5.37 10.03 5.85
CA GLU A 22 -5.48 11.37 6.41
C GLU A 22 -5.32 11.38 7.92
N GLY A 23 -4.73 12.46 8.43
CA GLY A 23 -4.44 12.61 9.87
C GLY A 23 -3.06 12.09 10.26
N LEU A 24 -2.16 11.88 9.29
CA LEU A 24 -0.75 11.60 9.58
C LEU A 24 -0.07 12.83 10.21
N PRO A 25 0.88 12.60 11.14
CA PRO A 25 1.68 13.69 11.69
C PRO A 25 2.57 14.31 10.60
N ALA A 26 2.78 15.62 10.71
CA ALA A 26 3.74 16.32 9.84
C ALA A 26 5.16 15.83 10.11
N GLY A 27 6.00 15.85 9.08
CA GLY A 27 7.39 15.39 9.16
C GLY A 27 7.57 13.87 9.15
N LEU A 28 6.50 13.10 8.96
CA LEU A 28 6.63 11.67 8.70
C LEU A 28 7.29 11.47 7.33
N GLU A 29 8.51 10.93 7.34
CA GLU A 29 9.20 10.53 6.11
C GLU A 29 8.49 9.35 5.46
N ILE A 30 8.22 9.47 4.17
CA ILE A 30 7.64 8.40 3.36
C ILE A 30 8.18 8.51 1.94
N THR A 31 8.55 7.37 1.37
CA THR A 31 9.08 7.26 0.01
C THR A 31 8.36 6.15 -0.75
N GLU A 32 8.38 6.23 -2.08
CA GLU A 32 7.80 5.20 -2.94
C GLU A 32 8.53 3.85 -2.76
N ASP A 33 9.87 3.87 -2.63
CA ASP A 33 10.69 2.68 -2.41
C ASP A 33 10.32 1.94 -1.13
N TYR A 34 10.05 2.68 -0.05
CA TYR A 34 9.58 2.10 1.19
C TYR A 34 8.27 1.34 0.94
N ILE A 35 7.29 1.96 0.28
CA ILE A 35 6.00 1.33 -0.02
C ILE A 35 6.17 0.12 -0.94
N ALA A 36 6.95 0.23 -2.01
CA ALA A 36 7.21 -0.83 -2.96
C ALA A 36 7.83 -2.06 -2.29
N SER A 37 8.81 -1.86 -1.41
CA SER A 37 9.43 -2.95 -0.63
C SER A 37 8.39 -3.70 0.23
N GLN A 38 7.47 -2.97 0.87
CA GLN A 38 6.42 -3.58 1.70
C GLN A 38 5.40 -4.34 0.85
N LEU A 39 5.06 -3.85 -0.35
CA LEU A 39 4.20 -4.55 -1.30
C LEU A 39 4.86 -5.83 -1.82
N ALA A 40 6.15 -5.79 -2.17
CA ALA A 40 6.90 -6.96 -2.60
C ALA A 40 6.97 -8.04 -1.51
N ARG A 41 7.22 -7.65 -0.25
CA ARG A 41 7.14 -8.57 0.91
C ARG A 41 5.77 -9.24 0.99
N ARG A 42 4.69 -8.49 0.75
CA ARG A 42 3.33 -9.04 0.75
C ARG A 42 3.07 -10.00 -0.39
N GLN A 43 3.85 -9.98 -1.48
CA GLN A 43 3.71 -10.89 -2.62
C GLN A 43 4.48 -12.21 -2.43
N LYS A 44 5.58 -12.21 -1.67
CA LYS A 44 6.48 -13.38 -1.49
C LYS A 44 6.19 -14.26 -0.25
N GLY A 45 4.93 -14.37 0.17
CA GLY A 45 4.51 -15.20 1.32
C GLY A 45 4.43 -16.71 1.03
N HIS A 46 4.40 -17.54 2.08
CA HIS A 46 4.28 -19.00 1.96
C HIS A 46 3.04 -19.41 1.13
N GLY A 47 3.22 -20.33 0.17
CA GLY A 47 2.17 -20.78 -0.75
C GLY A 47 1.95 -19.93 -2.01
N ARG A 48 2.83 -18.95 -2.30
CA ARG A 48 2.79 -18.14 -3.54
C ARG A 48 3.60 -18.79 -4.66
N GLY A 49 3.07 -18.74 -5.90
CA GLY A 49 3.75 -19.29 -7.08
C GLY A 49 4.82 -18.36 -7.68
N GLN A 50 5.77 -18.91 -8.43
CA GLN A 50 6.96 -18.26 -9.04
C GLN A 50 6.67 -17.15 -10.08
N ARG A 51 5.43 -16.65 -10.18
CA ARG A 51 5.05 -15.66 -11.22
C ARG A 51 5.51 -14.23 -10.91
N MET A 52 6.12 -14.01 -9.75
CA MET A 52 6.47 -12.70 -9.20
C MET A 52 7.87 -12.71 -8.57
N ASP A 53 8.82 -13.43 -9.18
CA ASP A 53 10.22 -13.43 -8.75
C ASP A 53 10.96 -12.15 -9.18
#